data_AF-A0A7C9EQJ9-F1
#
_entry.id   AF-A0A7C9EQJ9-F1
#
_cell.length_a   1.000
_cell.length_b   1.000
_cell.length_c   1.000
_cell.angle_alpha   90.00
_cell.angle_beta   90.00
_cell.angle_gamma   90.00
#
_symmetry.space_group_name_H-M   'P 1'
#
loop_
_entity.id
_entity.type
_entity.pdbx_description
1 polymer ?
#
loop_
_entity_poly.entity_id
_entity_poly.type
_entity_poly.pdbx_seq_one_letter_code
_entity_poly.pdbx_strand_id
1 'polypeptide(L)'
;YKFVQDLHFFVTGGDDENELILDAVLQGFFDAVNLLLRNKVDKYEALENLDLILLCLDEIVDRGMILETDGNVIAGKVATSSVDPAAPLSEQTISQALALAREHLTRSLLS
;
A
#
# COMPACT_ATOMS: atom_id res chain seq x y z
N TYR A 1 -1.72 0.62 18.51
CA TYR A 1 -2.53 -0.52 18.02
C TYR A 1 -3.79 0.03 17.35
N LYS A 2 -4.34 -0.66 16.35
CA LYS A 2 -5.61 -0.30 15.70
C LYS A 2 -6.50 -1.53 15.58
N PHE A 3 -7.81 -1.30 15.61
CA PHE A 3 -8.81 -2.36 15.53
C PHE A 3 -9.85 -2.00 14.48
N VAL A 4 -10.13 -2.93 13.57
CA VAL A 4 -11.16 -2.82 12.55
C VAL A 4 -11.85 -4.18 12.43
N GLN A 5 -13.17 -4.19 12.56
CA GLN A 5 -14.00 -5.40 12.54
C GLN A 5 -13.50 -6.50 13.50
N ASP A 6 -12.82 -7.52 13.00
CA ASP A 6 -12.27 -8.64 13.75
C ASP A 6 -10.74 -8.77 13.61
N LEU A 7 -10.08 -7.72 13.13
CA LEU A 7 -8.63 -7.63 12.93
C LEU A 7 -7.98 -6.63 13.87
N HIS A 8 -6.85 -7.05 14.44
CA HIS A 8 -5.99 -6.23 15.28
C HIS A 8 -4.67 -5.94 14.57
N PHE A 9 -4.35 -4.66 14.44
CA PHE A 9 -3.10 -4.18 13.85
C PHE A 9 -2.18 -3.69 14.96
N PHE A 10 -0.95 -4.19 14.97
CA PHE A 10 0.07 -3.82 15.94
C PHE A 10 1.43 -3.67 15.28
N VAL A 11 2.25 -2.82 15.90
CA VAL A 11 3.67 -2.64 15.60
C VAL A 11 4.40 -2.69 16.93
N THR A 12 5.58 -3.29 16.93
CA THR A 12 6.44 -3.42 18.11
C THR A 12 7.83 -2.91 17.75
N GLY A 13 8.39 -2.05 18.58
CA GLY A 13 9.78 -1.60 18.51
C GLY A 13 10.53 -1.99 19.78
N GLY A 14 11.83 -1.70 19.83
CA GLY A 14 12.61 -1.76 21.07
C GLY A 14 12.22 -0.64 22.05
N ASP A 15 12.64 -0.77 23.31
CA ASP A 15 12.29 0.19 24.38
C ASP A 15 12.81 1.61 24.11
N ASP A 16 13.88 1.74 23.32
CA ASP A 16 14.53 3.02 22.98
C ASP A 16 14.06 3.59 21.62
N GLU A 17 13.10 2.94 20.94
CA GLU A 17 12.60 3.41 19.65
C GLU A 17 11.65 4.61 19.78
N ASN A 18 11.58 5.44 18.74
CA ASN A 18 10.69 6.59 18.74
C ASN A 18 9.22 6.17 18.51
N GLU A 19 8.40 6.31 19.55
CA GLU A 19 6.97 5.97 19.50
C GLU A 19 6.19 6.66 18.38
N LEU A 20 6.54 7.90 18.00
CA LEU A 20 5.87 8.61 16.90
C LEU A 20 6.17 7.97 15.55
N ILE A 21 7.38 7.45 15.38
CA ILE A 21 7.76 6.73 14.17
C ILE A 21 7.00 5.39 14.11
N LEU A 22 6.92 4.68 15.24
CA LEU A 22 6.14 3.43 15.32
C LEU A 22 4.65 3.65 15.03
N ASP A 23 4.07 4.77 15.50
CA ASP A 23 2.70 5.14 15.18
C ASP A 23 2.53 5.47 13.68
N ALA A 24 3.49 6.17 13.08
CA ALA A 24 3.48 6.44 11.64
C ALA A 24 3.54 5.16 10.81
N VAL A 25 4.37 4.17 11.20
CA VAL A 25 4.42 2.84 10.57
C VAL A 25 3.07 2.14 10.68
N LEU A 26 2.48 2.11 11.88
CA LEU A 26 1.18 1.48 12.11
C LEU A 26 0.07 2.16 11.29
N GLN A 27 0.07 3.48 11.22
CA GLN A 27 -0.89 4.26 10.44
C GLN A 27 -0.72 3.98 8.94
N GLY A 28 0.51 4.03 8.43
CA GLY A 28 0.83 3.72 7.03
C GLY A 28 0.40 2.32 6.62
N PHE A 29 0.70 1.31 7.45
CA PHE A 29 0.26 -0.05 7.22
C PHE A 29 -1.27 -0.18 7.18
N PHE A 30 -1.95 0.41 8.17
CA PHE A 30 -3.40 0.37 8.26
C PHE A 30 -4.06 1.04 7.04
N ASP A 31 -3.57 2.21 6.62
CA ASP A 31 -4.12 2.94 5.49
C ASP A 31 -3.87 2.20 4.17
N ALA A 32 -2.68 1.62 3.98
CA ALA A 32 -2.36 0.81 2.80
C ALA A 32 -3.28 -0.41 2.67
N VAL A 33 -3.49 -1.15 3.77
CA VAL A 33 -4.39 -2.32 3.78
C VAL A 33 -5.83 -1.91 3.52
N ASN A 34 -6.31 -0.81 4.11
CA ASN A 34 -7.65 -0.28 3.79
C ASN A 34 -7.80 0.05 2.30
N LEU A 35 -6.78 0.67 1.69
CA LEU A 35 -6.83 1.04 0.28
C LEU A 35 -6.86 -0.20 -0.62
N LEU A 36 -5.97 -1.17 -0.39
CA LEU A 36 -5.88 -2.39 -1.20
C LEU A 36 -7.13 -3.27 -1.09
N LEU A 37 -7.70 -3.39 0.12
CA LEU A 37 -8.92 -4.16 0.35
C LEU A 37 -10.20 -3.34 0.09
N ARG A 38 -10.10 -2.14 -0.50
CA ARG A 38 -11.24 -1.28 -0.83
C ARG A 38 -12.16 -1.04 0.38
N ASN A 39 -11.57 -0.82 1.55
CA ASN A 39 -12.22 -0.62 2.86
C ASN A 39 -13.02 -1.83 3.39
N LYS A 40 -12.79 -3.04 2.86
CA LYS A 40 -13.34 -4.29 3.40
C LYS A 40 -12.27 -5.02 4.20
N VAL A 41 -12.03 -4.54 5.42
CA VAL A 41 -10.96 -5.07 6.28
C VAL A 41 -11.56 -5.98 7.35
N ASP A 42 -12.14 -7.09 6.91
CA ASP A 42 -12.53 -8.22 7.75
C ASP A 42 -11.57 -9.40 7.57
N LYS A 43 -11.57 -10.33 8.52
CA LYS A 43 -10.68 -11.48 8.52
C LYS A 43 -10.76 -12.32 7.23
N TYR A 44 -11.94 -12.47 6.64
CA TYR A 44 -12.08 -13.27 5.43
C TYR A 44 -11.37 -12.60 4.26
N GLU A 45 -11.67 -11.31 4.01
CA GLU A 45 -11.05 -10.55 2.93
C GLU A 45 -9.54 -10.40 3.13
N ALA A 46 -9.08 -10.19 4.37
CA ALA A 46 -7.65 -10.10 4.67
C ALA A 46 -6.90 -11.42 4.44
N LEU A 47 -7.53 -12.57 4.70
CA LEU A 47 -6.94 -13.89 4.45
C LEU A 47 -6.90 -14.22 2.95
N GLU A 48 -7.93 -13.87 2.20
CA GLU A 48 -7.96 -14.04 0.74
C GLU A 48 -6.90 -13.19 0.02
N ASN A 49 -6.53 -12.05 0.59
CA ASN A 49 -5.56 -11.11 0.03
C ASN A 49 -4.26 -11.01 0.87
N LEU A 50 -3.92 -12.07 1.61
CA LEU A 50 -2.79 -12.05 2.54
C LEU A 50 -1.46 -11.70 1.86
N ASP A 51 -1.24 -12.15 0.63
CA ASP A 51 -0.02 -11.85 -0.14
C ASP A 51 0.16 -10.35 -0.36
N LEU A 52 -0.92 -9.60 -0.63
CA LEU A 52 -0.86 -8.14 -0.76
C LEU A 52 -0.51 -7.47 0.57
N ILE A 53 -1.05 -7.98 1.68
CA ILE A 53 -0.75 -7.47 3.02
C ILE A 53 0.72 -7.72 3.39
N LEU A 54 1.27 -8.88 3.04
CA LEU A 54 2.69 -9.19 3.25
C LEU A 54 3.58 -8.29 2.39
N LEU A 55 3.22 -8.04 1.13
CA LEU A 55 3.94 -7.08 0.29
C LEU A 55 3.92 -5.66 0.88
N CYS A 56 2.82 -5.23 1.52
CA CYS A 56 2.83 -3.95 2.25
C CYS A 56 3.90 -3.92 3.33
N LEU A 57 4.08 -5.00 4.09
CA LEU A 57 5.10 -5.06 5.14
C LEU A 57 6.51 -4.94 4.55
N ASP A 58 6.77 -5.61 3.43
CA ASP A 58 8.06 -5.52 2.72
C ASP A 58 8.36 -4.10 2.22
N GLU A 59 7.35 -3.35 1.78
CA GLU A 59 7.50 -1.95 1.35
C GLU A 59 7.68 -0.97 2.52
N ILE A 60 7.24 -1.35 3.72
CA ILE A 60 7.31 -0.51 4.93
C ILE A 60 8.66 -0.68 5.63
N VAL A 61 9.13 -1.91 5.81
CA VAL A 61 10.35 -2.22 6.57
C VAL A 61 11.23 -3.22 5.84
N ASP A 62 12.51 -2.86 5.62
CA ASP A 62 13.53 -3.80 5.17
C ASP A 62 14.62 -3.94 6.23
N ARG A 63 14.81 -5.17 6.74
CA ARG A 63 15.82 -5.53 7.74
C ARG A 63 15.84 -4.62 8.98
N GLY A 64 14.66 -4.17 9.40
CA GLY A 64 14.48 -3.29 10.56
C GLY A 64 14.65 -1.80 10.26
N MET A 65 14.96 -1.42 9.01
CA MET A 65 14.92 -0.02 8.57
C MET A 65 13.55 0.30 7.99
N ILE A 66 12.96 1.40 8.46
CA ILE A 66 11.70 1.92 7.93
C ILE A 66 11.98 2.62 6.60
N LEU A 67 11.33 2.17 5.54
CA LEU A 67 11.49 2.67 4.18
C LEU A 67 10.39 3.65 3.78
N GLU A 68 9.15 3.36 4.18
CA GLU A 68 7.97 4.14 3.82
C GLU A 68 6.93 4.10 4.94
N THR A 69 6.20 5.21 5.11
CA THR A 69 5.12 5.34 6.09
C THR A 69 3.84 5.94 5.51
N ASP A 70 3.86 6.48 4.29
CA ASP A 70 2.64 6.94 3.61
C ASP A 70 1.87 5.76 3.00
N GLY A 71 0.66 5.51 3.50
CA GLY A 71 -0.19 4.41 3.05
C GLY A 71 -0.53 4.42 1.56
N ASN A 72 -0.64 5.60 0.94
CA ASN A 72 -0.89 5.70 -0.51
C ASN A 72 0.34 5.29 -1.31
N VAL A 73 1.53 5.67 -0.84
CA VAL A 73 2.78 5.30 -1.50
C VAL A 73 3.03 3.80 -1.37
N ILE A 74 2.82 3.23 -0.18
CA ILE A 74 2.93 1.78 0.07
C ILE A 74 1.98 1.01 -0.86
N ALA A 75 0.69 1.33 -0.83
CA ALA A 75 -0.31 0.64 -1.64
C ALA A 75 -0.05 0.83 -3.16
N GLY A 76 0.45 1.99 -3.57
CA GLY A 76 0.87 2.23 -4.95
C GLY A 76 2.02 1.32 -5.39
N LYS A 77 3.06 1.18 -4.57
CA LYS A 77 4.19 0.27 -4.83
C LYS A 77 3.74 -1.20 -4.88
N VAL A 78 2.93 -1.64 -3.91
CA VAL A 78 2.37 -3.00 -3.88
C VAL A 78 1.51 -3.28 -5.11
N ALA A 79 0.66 -2.33 -5.51
CA ALA A 79 -0.17 -2.48 -6.71
C ALA A 79 0.69 -2.64 -7.97
N THR A 80 1.81 -1.93 -8.10
CA THR A 80 2.75 -2.12 -9.22
C THR A 80 3.53 -3.43 -9.17
N SER A 81 3.90 -3.89 -7.96
CA SER A 81 4.59 -5.17 -7.75
C SER A 81 3.68 -6.38 -7.97
N SER A 82 2.36 -6.21 -7.81
CA SER A 82 1.34 -7.23 -8.12
C SER A 82 1.04 -7.40 -9.61
N VAL A 83 1.57 -6.51 -10.47
CA VAL A 83 1.46 -6.67 -11.93
C VAL A 83 2.44 -7.75 -12.37
N ASP A 84 1.90 -8.81 -12.96
CA ASP A 84 2.62 -9.99 -13.44
C ASP A 84 3.96 -9.62 -14.09
N PRO A 85 5.12 -10.06 -13.55
CA PRO A 85 6.43 -9.80 -14.16
C PRO A 85 6.58 -10.46 -15.53
N ALA A 86 5.65 -11.33 -15.95
CA ALA A 86 5.56 -11.87 -17.30
C ALA A 86 4.86 -10.93 -18.29
N ALA A 87 4.18 -9.86 -17.83
CA ALA A 87 3.61 -8.84 -18.70
C ALA A 87 4.74 -7.97 -19.27
N PRO A 88 4.80 -7.75 -20.60
CA PRO A 88 5.83 -6.92 -21.20
C PRO A 88 5.85 -5.52 -20.56
N LEU A 89 7.02 -5.07 -20.11
CA LEU A 89 7.26 -3.73 -19.54
C LEU A 89 6.74 -2.59 -20.46
N SER A 90 6.65 -2.84 -21.77
CA SER A 90 6.05 -1.90 -22.73
C SER A 90 4.54 -1.73 -22.53
N GLU A 91 3.79 -2.79 -22.23
CA GLU A 91 2.34 -2.72 -22.01
C GLU A 91 1.99 -2.00 -20.70
N GLN A 92 2.84 -2.16 -19.69
CA GLN A 92 2.74 -1.45 -18.41
C GLN A 92 2.97 0.05 -18.58
N THR A 93 4.03 0.43 -19.30
CA THR A 93 4.36 1.84 -19.58
C THR A 93 3.30 2.50 -20.46
N ILE A 94 2.76 1.79 -21.46
CA ILE A 94 1.71 2.30 -22.35
C ILE A 94 0.41 2.55 -21.59
N SER A 95 -0.01 1.62 -20.71
CA SER A 95 -1.24 1.77 -19.93
C SER A 95 -1.17 2.96 -18.98
N GLN A 96 -0.03 3.15 -18.31
CA GLN A 96 0.23 4.31 -17.45
C GLN A 96 0.29 5.62 -18.25
N ALA A 97 1.01 5.64 -19.37
CA ALA A 97 1.10 6.81 -20.24
C ALA A 97 -0.25 7.19 -20.84
N LEU A 98 -1.09 6.22 -21.20
CA LEU A 98 -2.44 6.44 -21.71
C LEU A 98 -3.38 6.98 -20.62
N ALA A 99 -3.28 6.48 -19.38
CA ALA A 99 -4.04 6.99 -18.26
C ALA A 99 -3.69 8.46 -17.96
N LEU A 100 -2.39 8.79 -17.94
CA LEU A 100 -1.90 10.16 -17.78
C LEU A 100 -2.33 11.07 -18.94
N ALA A 101 -2.22 10.59 -20.18
CA ALA A 101 -2.64 11.34 -21.36
C ALA A 101 -4.16 11.60 -21.36
N ARG A 102 -4.97 10.61 -20.95
CA ARG A 102 -6.42 10.77 -20.80
C ARG A 102 -6.75 11.85 -19.78
N GLU A 103 -6.11 11.82 -18.61
CA GLU A 103 -6.31 12.81 -17.56
C GLU A 103 -5.94 14.23 -18.04
N HIS A 104 -4.81 14.35 -18.74
CA HIS A 104 -4.35 15.61 -19.31
C HIS A 104 -5.30 16.14 -20.40
N LEU A 105 -5.85 15.27 -21.24
CA LEU A 105 -6.86 15.63 -22.24
C LEU A 105 -8.17 16.09 -21.57
N THR A 106 -8.68 15.35 -20.59
CA THR A 106 -9.90 15.76 -19.86
C THR A 106 -9.72 17.11 -19.18
N ARG A 107 -8.55 17.38 -18.60
CA ARG A 107 -8.26 18.65 -17.94
C ARG A 107 -8.16 19.81 -18.94
N SER A 108 -7.58 19.58 -20.12
CA SER A 108 -7.49 20.58 -21.19
C SER A 108 -8.80 20.83 -21.93
N LEU A 109 -9.76 19.89 -21.89
CA LEU A 109 -11.08 20.05 -22.51
C LEU A 109 -12.09 20.72 -21.58
N LEU A 110 -11.86 20.68 -20.26
CA LEU A 110 -12.71 21.29 -19.23
C LEU A 110 -12.20 22.67 -18.77
N SER A 111 -11.06 23.14 -19.28
CA SER A 111 -10.52 24.51 -19.12
C SER A 111 -10.82 25.35 -20.36
#